data_AF-A0ABD0NBH7-F1
#
_entry.id   AF-A0ABD0NBH7-F1
#
_cell.length_a   1.000
_cell.length_b   1.000
_cell.length_c   1.000
_cell.angle_alpha   90.00
_cell.angle_beta   90.00
_cell.angle_gamma   90.00
#
_symmetry.space_group_name_H-M   'P 1'
#
loop_
_entity.id
_entity.type
_entity.pdbx_description
1 polymer ?
#
loop_
_entity_poly.entity_id
_entity_poly.type
_entity_poly.pdbx_seq_one_letter_code
_entity_poly.pdbx_strand_id
1 'polypeptide(L)' 'TFKCDQCDATFKRKDTLNVHIQVVHDGHKKYKCDLCEKAFVTPSVLKSHKK' A
#
# COMPACT_ATOMS: atom_id res chain seq x y z
N THR A 1 -8.91 -16.85 0.63
CA THR A 1 -7.60 -16.32 1.08
C THR A 1 -6.78 -15.96 -0.12
N PHE A 2 -6.11 -14.82 -0.10
CA PHE A 2 -5.28 -14.32 -1.20
C PHE A 2 -3.82 -14.45 -0.79
N LYS A 3 -3.06 -15.29 -1.51
CA LYS A 3 -1.64 -15.53 -1.22
C LYS A 3 -0.79 -14.57 -2.06
N CYS A 4 0.33 -14.12 -1.51
CA CYS A 4 1.34 -13.43 -2.28
C CYS A 4 2.15 -14.46 -3.08
N ASP A 5 2.46 -14.14 -4.33
CA ASP A 5 3.27 -15.02 -5.19
C ASP A 5 4.78 -14.78 -5.01
N GLN A 6 5.15 -13.72 -4.29
CA GLN A 6 6.56 -13.32 -4.05
C GLN A 6 7.03 -13.60 -2.61
N CYS A 7 6.11 -13.98 -1.70
CA CYS A 7 6.43 -14.38 -0.33
C CYS A 7 5.28 -15.22 0.27
N ASP A 8 5.49 -15.80 1.46
CA ASP A 8 4.49 -16.66 2.11
C ASP A 8 3.33 -15.90 2.80
N ALA A 9 3.20 -14.59 2.55
CA ALA A 9 2.15 -13.78 3.15
C ALA A 9 0.76 -14.14 2.59
N THR A 10 -0.22 -14.27 3.48
CA THR A 10 -1.62 -14.55 3.11
C THR A 10 -2.55 -13.50 3.69
N PHE A 11 -3.48 -13.03 2.85
CA PHE A 11 -4.41 -11.95 3.17
C PHE A 11 -5.87 -12.40 3.06
N LYS A 12 -6.74 -11.75 3.83
CA LYS A 12 -8.19 -12.00 3.79
C LYS A 12 -8.88 -11.34 2.59
N ARG A 13 -8.27 -10.28 2.02
CA ARG A 13 -8.84 -9.50 0.91
C ARG A 13 -7.79 -9.23 -0.16
N LYS A 14 -8.25 -9.11 -1.42
CA LYS A 14 -7.41 -8.87 -2.59
C LYS A 14 -6.77 -7.47 -2.58
N ASP A 15 -7.50 -6.46 -2.13
CA ASP A 15 -6.97 -5.09 -2.00
C ASP A 15 -5.83 -5.02 -0.99
N THR A 16 -5.92 -5.76 0.11
CA THR A 16 -4.81 -5.84 1.08
C THR A 16 -3.58 -6.54 0.49
N LEU A 17 -3.76 -7.60 -0.30
CA LEU A 17 -2.66 -8.23 -1.05
C LEU A 17 -2.02 -7.26 -2.06
N ASN A 18 -2.83 -6.55 -2.85
CA ASN A 18 -2.33 -5.58 -3.82
C ASN A 18 -1.50 -4.47 -3.15
N VAL A 19 -1.97 -3.95 -2.01
CA VAL A 19 -1.23 -2.96 -1.22
C VAL A 19 0.07 -3.56 -0.70
N HIS A 20 0.04 -4.79 -0.19
CA HIS A 20 1.25 -5.48 0.25
C HIS A 20 2.28 -5.59 -0.88
N ILE A 21 1.88 -6.03 -2.08
CA ILE A 21 2.78 -6.12 -3.23
C ILE A 21 3.36 -4.75 -3.56
N GLN A 22 2.53 -3.71 -3.60
CA GLN A 22 2.99 -2.35 -3.91
C GLN A 22 3.93 -1.78 -2.84
N VAL A 23 3.71 -2.06 -1.55
CA VAL A 23 4.56 -1.56 -0.46
C VAL A 23 5.88 -2.32 -0.37
N VAL A 24 5.80 -3.65 -0.37
CA VAL A 24 6.89 -4.53 0.08
C VAL A 24 7.76 -4.97 -1.09
N HIS A 25 7.15 -5.23 -2.25
CA HIS A 25 7.86 -5.80 -3.39
C HIS A 25 8.18 -4.74 -4.46
N ASP A 26 7.25 -3.82 -4.71
CA ASP A 26 7.37 -2.81 -5.78
C ASP A 26 7.90 -1.46 -5.27
N GLY A 27 7.78 -1.19 -3.96
CA GLY A 27 8.08 0.12 -3.39
C GLY A 27 7.21 1.26 -3.94
N HIS A 28 6.15 0.95 -4.68
CA HIS A 28 5.28 1.90 -5.35
C HIS A 28 4.41 2.67 -4.35
N LYS A 29 4.85 3.88 -4.01
CA LYS A 29 4.09 4.86 -3.25
C LYS A 29 3.58 5.95 -4.19
N LYS A 30 2.39 5.74 -4.74
CA LYS A 30 1.80 6.62 -5.76
C LYS A 30 1.19 7.91 -5.20
N TYR A 31 0.80 7.90 -3.93
CA TYR A 31 0.03 9.00 -3.33
C TYR A 31 0.96 9.90 -2.51
N LYS A 32 1.44 10.98 -3.12
CA LYS A 32 2.30 11.96 -2.45
C LYS A 32 1.48 12.97 -1.63
N CYS A 33 2.01 13.36 -0.48
CA CYS A 33 1.51 14.47 0.30
C CYS A 33 2.18 15.75 -0.17
N ASP A 34 1.37 16.74 -0.57
CA ASP A 34 1.85 18.00 -1.14
C ASP A 34 2.48 18.92 -0.09
N LEU A 35 2.32 18.61 1.20
CA LEU A 35 2.83 19.42 2.32
C LEU A 35 4.19 18.94 2.86
N CYS A 36 4.46 17.65 2.79
CA CYS A 36 5.68 17.06 3.37
C CYS A 36 6.37 16.04 2.46
N GLU A 37 5.94 15.96 1.19
CA GLU A 37 6.46 15.09 0.13
C GLU A 37 6.43 13.58 0.43
N LYS A 38 5.89 13.18 1.59
CA LYS A 38 5.73 11.77 1.97
C LYS A 38 4.79 11.06 1.00
N ALA A 39 5.24 9.91 0.52
CA ALA A 39 4.47 9.08 -0.40
C ALA A 39 3.81 7.91 0.35
N PHE A 40 2.57 7.61 -0.02
CA PHE A 40 1.73 6.56 0.56
C PHE A 40 1.23 5.63 -0.55
N VAL A 41 0.85 4.42 -0.17
CA VAL A 41 0.40 3.38 -1.12
C VAL A 41 -1.10 3.42 -1.37
N THR A 42 -1.88 3.99 -0.46
CA THR A 42 -3.34 4.12 -0.63
C THR A 42 -3.82 5.54 -0.37
N PRO A 43 -4.90 5.97 -1.04
CA PRO A 43 -5.47 7.30 -0.85
C PRO A 43 -6.08 7.44 0.56
N SER A 44 -6.61 6.36 1.13
CA SER A 44 -7.18 6.36 2.49
C SER A 44 -6.10 6.67 3.54
N VAL A 45 -4.90 6.10 3.40
CA VAL A 45 -3.79 6.39 4.33
C VAL A 45 -3.29 7.83 4.15
N LEU A 46 -3.19 8.32 2.90
CA LEU A 46 -2.86 9.73 2.65
C LEU A 46 -3.91 10.66 3.27
N LYS A 47 -5.20 10.34 3.11
CA LYS A 47 -6.30 11.14 3.66
C LYS A 47 -6.25 11.19 5.19
N SER A 48 -5.99 10.06 5.85
CA SER A 48 -5.79 10.01 7.30
C SER A 48 -4.55 10.77 7.75
N HIS A 49 -3.49 10.81 6.93
CA HIS A 49 -2.29 11.60 7.21
C HIS A 49 -2.54 13.11 7.06
N LYS A 50 -3.37 13.53 6.10
CA LYS A 50 -3.72 14.93 5.82
C LYS A 50 -4.79 15.51 6.77
N LYS A 51 -5.47 14.67 7.54
CA LYS A 51 -6.47 15.10 8.53
C LYS A 51 -5.77 15.60 9.79
#